data_AF-A0A412RDH6-F1
#
_entry.id   AF-A0A412RDH6-F1
#
_cell.length_a   1.000
_cell.length_b   1.000
_cell.length_c   1.000
_cell.angle_alpha   90.00
_cell.angle_beta   90.00
_cell.angle_gamma   90.00
#
_symmetry.space_group_name_H-M   'P 1'
#
loop_
_entity.id
_entity.type
_entity.pdbx_description
1 polymer ?
#
loop_
_entity_poly.entity_id
_entity_poly.type
_entity_poly.pdbx_seq_one_letter_code
_entity_poly.pdbx_strand_id
1 'polypeptide(L)'
;MMPYEVGKTFIIRVPLLSIETYKELCSEKDNDAFIRKCYANDVLMESIAIASTSLYEALRRYCISGNGKTENLIQSIRKFLNRAATRTTPFGLFAGVEFGNLGDKTDIELNCISQYYKRARVDMEWLSKIVIICENNPTYWNHLRFRFNSDCYEAGNRLLAPGLKLQVQREEFVDCVGEAMSVKNTEAVKFIYNNFGTDYFIMNDLILKFKEEYCDLDPGVLLVFLKNLINMSIIVSELQPPQVDTKPLCYVMNIIREYEIDDGLLNKLQRVLDLIEQYNQTEMGN
;
A
#
# COMPACT_ATOMS: atom_id res chain seq x y z
N MET A 1 33.92 13.88 -20.82
CA MET A 1 33.09 12.78 -20.30
C MET A 1 33.63 12.47 -18.92
N MET A 2 32.83 12.61 -17.86
CA MET A 2 33.28 12.18 -16.53
C MET A 2 33.36 10.64 -16.54
N PRO A 3 34.46 10.04 -16.06
CA PRO A 3 34.54 8.59 -15.94
C PRO A 3 33.53 8.11 -14.89
N TYR A 4 32.88 6.98 -15.17
CA TYR A 4 32.05 6.31 -14.17
C TYR A 4 32.94 5.69 -13.09
N GLU A 5 32.59 5.89 -11.83
CA GLU A 5 33.23 5.23 -10.69
C GLU A 5 32.27 4.20 -10.08
N VAL A 6 32.79 3.03 -9.73
CA VAL A 6 32.02 1.97 -9.08
C VAL A 6 31.83 2.34 -7.61
N GLY A 7 30.57 2.38 -7.16
CA GLY A 7 30.25 2.56 -5.74
C GLY A 7 30.81 1.43 -4.89
N LYS A 8 31.28 1.74 -3.68
CA LYS A 8 31.86 0.74 -2.75
C LYS A 8 30.82 -0.20 -2.14
N THR A 9 29.54 0.12 -2.28
CA THR A 9 28.42 -0.63 -1.67
C THR A 9 27.50 -1.15 -2.76
N PHE A 10 27.01 -2.37 -2.59
CA PHE A 10 26.04 -3.00 -3.47
C PHE A 10 24.89 -3.59 -2.64
N ILE A 11 23.77 -3.87 -3.30
CA ILE A 11 22.65 -4.59 -2.69
C ILE A 11 22.69 -6.04 -3.18
N ILE A 12 22.75 -6.99 -2.26
CA ILE A 12 22.52 -8.40 -2.57
C ILE A 12 21.05 -8.73 -2.35
N ARG A 13 20.53 -9.64 -3.18
CA ARG A 13 19.18 -10.17 -3.06
C ARG A 13 19.27 -11.68 -3.05
N VAL A 14 18.62 -12.32 -2.08
CA VAL A 14 18.83 -13.74 -1.80
C VAL A 14 17.47 -14.43 -1.62
N PRO A 15 17.23 -15.62 -2.20
CA PRO A 15 16.03 -16.40 -1.90
C PRO A 15 15.95 -16.74 -0.42
N LEU A 16 14.73 -16.88 0.10
CA LEU A 16 14.50 -17.21 1.51
C LEU A 16 15.04 -18.60 1.87
N LEU A 17 14.76 -19.58 1.02
CA LEU A 17 15.15 -20.97 1.19
C LEU A 17 16.40 -21.28 0.35
N SER A 18 17.14 -22.29 0.77
CA SER A 18 18.25 -22.80 -0.01
C SER A 18 17.77 -23.63 -1.21
N ILE A 19 18.60 -23.70 -2.25
CA ILE A 19 18.37 -24.64 -3.37
C ILE A 19 18.39 -26.11 -2.91
N GLU A 20 19.02 -26.39 -1.78
CA GLU A 20 19.08 -27.73 -1.18
C GLU A 20 17.73 -28.12 -0.58
N THR A 21 17.05 -27.19 0.10
CA THR A 21 15.67 -27.37 0.57
C THR A 21 14.72 -27.65 -0.60
N TYR A 22 14.90 -26.98 -1.74
CA TYR A 22 14.12 -27.26 -2.95
C TYR A 22 14.36 -28.68 -3.47
N LYS A 23 15.62 -29.10 -3.60
CA LYS A 23 15.97 -30.45 -4.08
C LYS A 23 15.41 -31.53 -3.16
N GLU A 24 15.52 -31.33 -1.85
CA GLU A 24 14.98 -32.26 -0.86
C GLU A 24 13.47 -32.43 -1.01
N LEU A 25 12.72 -31.33 -0.99
CA LEU A 25 11.27 -31.37 -1.10
C LEU A 25 10.81 -31.91 -2.46
N CYS A 26 11.43 -31.49 -3.56
CA CYS A 26 11.09 -31.96 -4.90
C CYS A 26 11.53 -33.40 -5.20
N SER A 27 12.37 -34.02 -4.38
CA SER A 27 12.71 -35.44 -4.51
C SER A 27 11.53 -36.36 -4.17
N GLU A 28 10.55 -35.86 -3.42
CA GLU A 28 9.34 -36.59 -3.07
C GLU A 28 8.43 -36.77 -4.30
N LYS A 29 8.25 -38.04 -4.70
CA LYS A 29 7.46 -38.41 -5.88
C LYS A 29 5.98 -38.56 -5.56
N ASP A 30 5.65 -38.92 -4.32
CA ASP A 30 4.26 -39.00 -3.91
C ASP A 30 3.70 -37.60 -3.65
N ASN A 31 2.64 -37.23 -4.37
CA ASN A 31 2.08 -35.89 -4.28
C ASN A 31 1.45 -35.59 -2.89
N ASP A 32 0.94 -36.59 -2.16
CA ASP A 32 0.41 -36.36 -0.81
C ASP A 32 1.55 -36.07 0.18
N ALA A 33 2.56 -36.93 0.19
CA ALA A 33 3.76 -36.76 0.99
C ALA A 33 4.48 -35.43 0.68
N PHE A 34 4.58 -35.06 -0.59
CA PHE A 34 5.16 -33.79 -1.03
C PHE A 34 4.41 -32.58 -0.45
N ILE A 35 3.08 -32.57 -0.56
CA ILE A 35 2.27 -31.47 -0.01
C ILE A 35 2.42 -31.42 1.51
N ARG A 36 2.36 -32.56 2.21
CA ARG A 36 2.48 -32.60 3.67
C ARG A 36 3.86 -32.15 4.15
N LYS A 37 4.94 -32.53 3.46
CA LYS A 37 6.30 -32.06 3.75
C LYS A 37 6.43 -30.54 3.56
N CYS A 38 5.88 -30.00 2.47
CA CYS A 38 5.87 -28.55 2.27
C CYS A 38 5.02 -27.85 3.35
N TYR A 39 3.86 -28.41 3.70
CA TYR A 39 2.96 -27.84 4.71
C TYR A 39 3.57 -27.87 6.13
N ALA A 40 4.45 -28.83 6.41
CA ALA A 40 5.21 -28.91 7.65
C ALA A 40 6.40 -27.94 7.72
N ASN A 41 6.66 -27.15 6.67
CA ASN A 41 7.68 -26.12 6.67
C ASN A 41 7.03 -24.76 6.99
N ASP A 42 7.12 -24.34 8.25
CA ASP A 42 6.43 -23.14 8.74
C ASP A 42 6.91 -21.86 8.03
N VAL A 43 8.20 -21.76 7.73
CA VAL A 43 8.78 -20.63 6.97
C VAL A 43 8.16 -20.51 5.58
N LEU A 44 7.97 -21.63 4.89
CA LEU A 44 7.28 -21.65 3.59
C LEU A 44 5.79 -21.33 3.74
N MET A 45 5.13 -21.84 4.79
CA MET A 45 3.70 -21.61 5.01
C MET A 45 3.39 -20.16 5.38
N GLU A 46 4.18 -19.53 6.23
CA GLU A 46 4.09 -18.10 6.53
C GLU A 46 4.25 -17.27 5.24
N SER A 47 5.27 -17.60 4.43
CA SER A 47 5.52 -16.92 3.15
C SER A 47 4.34 -17.05 2.17
N ILE A 48 3.71 -18.22 2.10
CA ILE A 48 2.52 -18.45 1.27
C ILE A 48 1.31 -17.73 1.85
N ALA A 49 1.11 -17.70 3.17
CA ALA A 49 -0.02 -17.01 3.80
C ALA A 49 -0.07 -15.52 3.45
N ILE A 50 1.10 -14.87 3.38
CA ILE A 50 1.23 -13.46 3.02
C ILE A 50 1.01 -13.22 1.52
N ALA A 51 1.54 -14.10 0.67
CA ALA A 51 1.46 -13.90 -0.77
C ALA A 51 0.15 -14.38 -1.40
N SER A 52 -0.49 -15.38 -0.80
CA SER A 52 -1.71 -16.00 -1.31
C SER A 52 -2.47 -16.72 -0.18
N THR A 53 -3.34 -15.98 0.49
CA THR A 53 -4.24 -16.52 1.52
C THR A 53 -5.10 -17.67 0.97
N SER A 54 -5.54 -17.60 -0.29
CA SER A 54 -6.34 -18.66 -0.92
C SER A 54 -5.57 -19.97 -1.09
N LEU A 55 -4.27 -19.92 -1.43
CA LEU A 55 -3.43 -21.11 -1.50
C LEU A 55 -3.14 -21.66 -0.12
N TYR A 56 -2.79 -20.81 0.84
CA TYR A 56 -2.56 -21.22 2.24
C TYR A 56 -3.78 -21.96 2.80
N GLU A 57 -4.99 -21.41 2.64
CA GLU A 57 -6.22 -22.06 3.11
C GLU A 57 -6.52 -23.36 2.36
N ALA A 58 -6.21 -23.45 1.06
CA ALA A 58 -6.37 -24.69 0.31
C ALA A 58 -5.42 -25.79 0.81
N LEU A 59 -4.16 -25.46 1.10
CA LEU A 59 -3.18 -26.37 1.69
C LEU A 59 -3.60 -26.82 3.08
N ARG A 60 -4.00 -25.87 3.93
CA ARG A 60 -4.51 -26.12 5.28
C ARG A 60 -5.72 -27.06 5.26
N ARG A 61 -6.73 -26.78 4.42
CA ARG A 61 -7.90 -27.66 4.25
C ARG A 61 -7.48 -29.06 3.83
N TYR A 62 -6.59 -29.18 2.84
CA TYR A 62 -6.14 -30.47 2.36
C TYR A 62 -5.37 -31.27 3.42
N CYS A 63 -4.41 -30.64 4.11
CA CYS A 63 -3.60 -31.32 5.11
C CYS A 63 -4.38 -31.73 6.37
N ILE A 64 -5.38 -30.94 6.78
CA ILE A 64 -6.23 -31.24 7.95
C ILE A 64 -7.35 -32.23 7.62
N SER A 65 -8.07 -32.04 6.52
CA SER A 65 -9.31 -32.79 6.22
C SER A 65 -9.19 -33.82 5.09
N GLY A 66 -8.07 -33.83 4.35
CA GLY A 66 -7.88 -34.67 3.17
C GLY A 66 -8.63 -34.19 1.91
N ASN A 67 -9.47 -33.16 2.03
CA ASN A 67 -10.32 -32.69 0.94
C ASN A 67 -9.64 -31.63 0.09
N GLY A 68 -9.96 -31.62 -1.21
CA GLY A 68 -9.55 -30.53 -2.12
C GLY A 68 -8.18 -30.71 -2.77
N LYS A 69 -7.64 -31.94 -2.80
CA LYS A 69 -6.49 -32.26 -3.66
C LYS A 69 -6.84 -31.97 -5.11
N THR A 70 -6.07 -31.10 -5.74
CA THR A 70 -6.17 -30.83 -7.17
C THR A 70 -4.77 -30.73 -7.77
N GLU A 71 -4.65 -30.97 -9.07
CA GLU A 71 -3.38 -30.73 -9.78
C GLU A 71 -2.96 -29.27 -9.65
N ASN A 72 -3.93 -28.34 -9.68
CA ASN A 72 -3.66 -26.91 -9.49
C ASN A 72 -3.05 -26.59 -8.12
N LEU A 73 -3.49 -27.25 -7.05
CA LEU A 73 -2.90 -27.09 -5.70
C LEU A 73 -1.43 -27.52 -5.70
N ILE A 74 -1.13 -28.70 -6.27
CA ILE A 74 0.23 -29.26 -6.37
C ILE A 74 1.13 -28.33 -7.19
N GLN A 75 0.65 -27.88 -8.35
CA GLN A 75 1.41 -26.98 -9.22
C GLN A 75 1.64 -25.62 -8.55
N SER A 76 0.67 -25.10 -7.80
CA SER A 76 0.79 -23.82 -7.10
C SER A 76 1.85 -23.89 -6.00
N ILE A 77 1.83 -24.91 -5.14
CA ILE A 77 2.85 -25.04 -4.10
C ILE A 77 4.24 -25.29 -4.68
N ARG A 78 4.37 -26.06 -5.78
CA ARG A 78 5.65 -26.19 -6.52
C ARG A 78 6.19 -24.85 -7.01
N LYS A 79 5.34 -23.99 -7.55
CA LYS A 79 5.73 -22.64 -8.01
C LYS A 79 6.22 -21.77 -6.87
N PHE A 80 5.52 -21.78 -5.72
CA PHE A 80 5.93 -21.01 -4.55
C PHE A 80 7.18 -21.56 -3.89
N LEU A 81 7.35 -22.89 -3.81
CA LEU A 81 8.59 -23.51 -3.35
C LEU A 81 9.78 -23.16 -4.26
N ASN A 82 9.60 -23.23 -5.59
CA ASN A 82 10.63 -22.81 -6.54
C ASN A 82 10.98 -21.33 -6.33
N ARG A 83 9.97 -20.45 -6.21
CA ARG A 83 10.20 -19.03 -5.94
C ARG A 83 11.01 -18.82 -4.66
N ALA A 84 10.63 -19.49 -3.57
CA ALA A 84 11.26 -19.37 -2.27
C ALA A 84 12.75 -19.76 -2.29
N ALA A 85 13.14 -20.68 -3.18
CA ALA A 85 14.47 -21.27 -3.17
C ALA A 85 15.40 -20.79 -4.30
N THR A 86 14.87 -20.25 -5.39
CA THR A 86 15.67 -19.94 -6.59
C THR A 86 15.60 -18.49 -7.04
N ARG A 87 14.54 -17.76 -6.67
CA ARG A 87 14.26 -16.45 -7.25
C ARG A 87 14.62 -15.34 -6.28
N THR A 88 15.67 -14.59 -6.61
CA THR A 88 16.20 -13.47 -5.81
C THR A 88 15.37 -12.18 -5.90
N THR A 89 14.20 -12.18 -6.55
CA THR A 89 13.37 -10.96 -6.67
C THR A 89 12.55 -10.74 -5.39
N PRO A 90 12.81 -9.66 -4.60
CA PRO A 90 12.12 -9.42 -3.33
C PRO A 90 10.61 -9.35 -3.52
N PHE A 91 9.88 -10.18 -2.80
CA PHE A 91 8.41 -10.25 -2.85
C PHE A 91 7.89 -10.99 -1.62
N GLY A 92 7.12 -10.29 -0.79
CA GLY A 92 6.70 -10.81 0.51
C GLY A 92 7.92 -11.30 1.29
N LEU A 93 7.84 -12.52 1.79
CA LEU A 93 8.93 -13.17 2.53
C LEU A 93 9.86 -14.04 1.67
N PHE A 94 9.59 -14.24 0.37
CA PHE A 94 10.31 -15.22 -0.45
C PHE A 94 11.77 -14.88 -0.78
N ALA A 95 12.19 -13.64 -0.56
CA ALA A 95 13.56 -13.20 -0.77
C ALA A 95 13.87 -11.99 0.10
N GLY A 96 15.10 -11.95 0.61
CA GLY A 96 15.64 -10.85 1.41
C GLY A 96 16.53 -9.92 0.59
N VAL A 97 16.87 -8.77 1.19
CA VAL A 97 17.85 -7.82 0.68
C VAL A 97 18.84 -7.49 1.79
N GLU A 98 20.10 -7.30 1.43
CA GLU A 98 21.13 -6.84 2.34
C GLU A 98 22.16 -5.98 1.60
N PHE A 99 22.90 -5.15 2.32
CA PHE A 99 24.02 -4.39 1.79
C PHE A 99 25.32 -5.18 1.88
N GLY A 100 26.07 -5.22 0.79
CA GLY A 100 27.45 -5.69 0.76
C GLY A 100 28.42 -4.57 0.43
N ASN A 101 29.68 -4.75 0.78
CA ASN A 101 30.75 -3.81 0.46
C ASN A 101 31.82 -4.49 -0.40
N LEU A 102 32.41 -3.74 -1.33
CA LEU A 102 33.56 -4.18 -2.10
C LEU A 102 34.81 -4.16 -1.22
N GLY A 103 35.57 -5.25 -1.24
CA GLY A 103 36.84 -5.41 -0.54
C GLY A 103 37.79 -6.30 -1.32
N ASP A 104 38.98 -6.55 -0.77
CA ASP A 104 40.06 -7.28 -1.46
C ASP A 104 39.75 -8.77 -1.68
N LYS A 105 38.78 -9.32 -0.93
CA LYS A 105 38.35 -10.73 -1.00
C LYS A 105 36.83 -10.83 -0.93
N THR A 106 36.29 -11.90 -1.53
CA THR A 106 34.88 -12.26 -1.37
C THR A 106 34.68 -12.96 -0.02
N ASP A 107 33.76 -12.41 0.78
CA ASP A 107 33.40 -12.94 2.09
C ASP A 107 31.89 -12.72 2.29
N ILE A 108 31.09 -13.67 1.82
CA ILE A 108 29.63 -13.61 1.85
C ILE A 108 29.13 -14.82 2.61
N GLU A 109 28.62 -14.56 3.80
CA GLU A 109 27.94 -15.54 4.63
C GLU A 109 26.57 -14.98 4.99
N LEU A 110 25.55 -15.84 4.93
CA LEU A 110 24.21 -15.48 5.35
C LEU A 110 24.01 -15.96 6.78
N ASN A 111 23.42 -15.09 7.60
CA ASN A 111 22.99 -15.48 8.93
C ASN A 111 21.94 -16.59 8.88
N CYS A 112 21.74 -17.26 10.01
CA CYS A 112 20.64 -18.20 10.16
C CYS A 112 19.29 -17.50 9.90
N ILE A 113 18.32 -18.23 9.35
CA ILE A 113 16.96 -17.69 9.06
C ILE A 113 16.29 -17.09 10.30
N SER A 114 16.57 -17.61 11.50
CA SER A 114 16.06 -17.06 12.77
C SER A 114 16.58 -15.65 13.10
N GLN A 115 17.65 -15.22 12.45
CA GLN A 115 18.22 -13.87 12.60
C GLN A 115 17.73 -12.91 11.50
N TYR A 116 16.89 -13.37 10.56
CA TYR A 116 16.28 -12.50 9.57
C TYR A 116 15.20 -11.65 10.22
N TYR A 117 15.13 -10.37 9.87
CA TYR A 117 14.10 -9.47 10.36
C TYR A 117 13.03 -9.21 9.31
N LYS A 118 11.78 -9.06 9.78
CA LYS A 118 10.63 -8.73 8.93
C LYS A 118 10.33 -7.24 9.02
N ARG A 119 9.86 -6.67 7.92
CA ARG A 119 9.33 -5.30 7.89
C ARG A 119 8.00 -5.25 7.13
N ALA A 120 6.93 -5.56 7.85
CA ALA A 120 5.57 -5.35 7.41
C ALA A 120 5.19 -3.87 7.46
N ARG A 121 4.35 -3.46 6.51
CA ARG A 121 3.70 -2.16 6.42
C ARG A 121 2.28 -2.37 5.93
N VAL A 122 1.40 -1.41 6.18
CA VAL A 122 0.08 -1.42 5.56
C VAL A 122 0.20 -1.30 4.04
N ASP A 123 -0.74 -1.92 3.36
CA ASP A 123 -0.92 -1.72 1.93
C ASP A 123 -1.35 -0.27 1.65
N MET A 124 -0.77 0.34 0.61
CA MET A 124 -1.04 1.74 0.28
C MET A 124 -2.45 1.94 -0.28
N GLU A 125 -3.02 0.95 -0.96
CA GLU A 125 -4.41 1.02 -1.42
C GLU A 125 -5.37 0.98 -0.24
N TRP A 126 -5.12 0.09 0.73
CA TRP A 126 -5.86 0.06 1.98
C TRP A 126 -5.76 1.39 2.74
N LEU A 127 -4.56 1.95 2.89
CA LEU A 127 -4.37 3.22 3.61
C LEU A 127 -5.07 4.38 2.89
N SER A 128 -4.97 4.44 1.56
CA SER A 128 -5.66 5.47 0.78
C SER A 128 -7.18 5.39 0.91
N LYS A 129 -7.77 4.20 1.02
CA LYS A 129 -9.21 4.05 1.31
C LYS A 129 -9.58 4.69 2.64
N ILE A 130 -8.74 4.56 3.68
CA ILE A 130 -8.96 5.24 4.96
C ILE A 130 -8.89 6.77 4.79
N VAL A 131 -7.87 7.27 4.08
CA VAL A 131 -7.74 8.70 3.78
C VAL A 131 -8.98 9.24 3.06
N ILE A 132 -9.47 8.54 2.04
CA ILE A 132 -10.68 8.93 1.28
C ILE A 132 -11.91 9.01 2.19
N ILE A 133 -12.08 8.06 3.12
CA ILE A 133 -13.18 8.07 4.09
C ILE A 133 -13.10 9.33 4.96
N CYS A 134 -11.91 9.65 5.49
CA CYS A 134 -11.71 10.86 6.28
C CYS A 134 -11.95 12.15 5.48
N GLU A 135 -11.41 12.23 4.26
CA GLU A 135 -11.56 13.39 3.37
C GLU A 135 -13.03 13.65 3.01
N ASN A 136 -13.83 12.60 2.87
CA ASN A 136 -15.26 12.72 2.54
C ASN A 136 -16.16 12.93 3.75
N ASN A 137 -15.62 12.95 4.97
CA ASN A 137 -16.39 13.19 6.19
C ASN A 137 -16.46 14.69 6.52
N PRO A 138 -17.62 15.36 6.34
CA PRO A 138 -17.72 16.79 6.58
C PRO A 138 -17.53 17.19 8.04
N THR A 139 -17.65 16.27 9.00
CA THR A 139 -17.37 16.59 10.41
C THR A 139 -15.88 16.89 10.64
N TYR A 140 -14.99 16.37 9.79
CA TYR A 140 -13.55 16.57 9.90
C TYR A 140 -13.08 17.84 9.19
N TRP A 141 -13.92 18.44 8.35
CA TRP A 141 -13.59 19.59 7.51
C TRP A 141 -13.27 20.88 8.29
N ASN A 142 -13.62 20.93 9.57
CA ASN A 142 -13.31 22.04 10.48
C ASN A 142 -11.87 22.00 10.99
N HIS A 143 -11.26 20.82 11.00
CA HIS A 143 -9.96 20.58 11.63
C HIS A 143 -8.91 20.18 10.59
N LEU A 144 -9.33 19.40 9.59
CA LEU A 144 -8.45 18.93 8.53
C LEU A 144 -8.11 20.04 7.54
N ARG A 145 -6.83 20.18 7.25
CA ARG A 145 -6.33 21.07 6.19
C ARG A 145 -6.39 20.40 4.83
N PHE A 146 -6.82 21.18 3.86
CA PHE A 146 -6.91 20.83 2.45
C PHE A 146 -6.03 21.75 1.63
N ARG A 147 -5.70 21.35 0.41
CA ARG A 147 -5.04 22.19 -0.58
C ARG A 147 -5.57 21.84 -1.96
N PHE A 148 -5.40 22.77 -2.89
CA PHE A 148 -5.55 22.44 -4.29
C PHE A 148 -4.39 21.53 -4.72
N ASN A 149 -4.68 20.50 -5.51
CA ASN A 149 -3.65 19.59 -5.99
C ASN A 149 -2.73 20.33 -6.98
N SER A 150 -1.45 20.46 -6.60
CA SER A 150 -0.42 21.14 -7.39
C SER A 150 -0.15 20.46 -8.74
N ASP A 151 -0.53 19.20 -8.88
CA ASP A 151 -0.34 18.44 -10.11
C ASP A 151 -1.46 18.72 -11.12
N CYS A 152 -2.55 19.40 -10.72
CA CYS A 152 -3.62 19.78 -11.63
C CYS A 152 -3.12 20.74 -12.72
N TYR A 153 -3.59 20.54 -13.95
CA TYR A 153 -3.27 21.42 -15.08
C TYR A 153 -4.48 21.65 -15.98
N GLU A 154 -4.49 22.80 -16.66
CA GLU A 154 -5.54 23.15 -17.60
C GLU A 154 -5.27 22.55 -18.98
N ALA A 155 -6.32 21.98 -19.60
CA ALA A 155 -6.32 21.58 -21.01
C ALA A 155 -7.60 22.09 -21.67
N GLY A 156 -7.49 23.21 -22.40
CA GLY A 156 -8.63 23.88 -22.99
C GLY A 156 -9.59 24.43 -21.92
N ASN A 157 -10.85 24.00 -21.94
CA ASN A 157 -11.86 24.42 -20.97
C ASN A 157 -12.00 23.45 -19.78
N ARG A 158 -11.03 22.56 -19.59
CA ARG A 158 -11.04 21.53 -18.56
C ARG A 158 -9.84 21.65 -17.64
N LEU A 159 -10.07 21.31 -16.37
CA LEU A 159 -9.02 21.09 -15.39
C LEU A 159 -8.82 19.58 -15.26
N LEU A 160 -7.59 19.12 -15.40
CA LEU A 160 -7.22 17.72 -15.28
C LEU A 160 -6.44 17.55 -13.97
N ALA A 161 -6.81 16.54 -13.19
CA ALA A 161 -6.02 16.05 -12.06
C ALA A 161 -5.30 14.77 -12.51
N PRO A 162 -3.95 14.77 -12.54
CA PRO A 162 -3.19 13.54 -12.74
C PRO A 162 -3.54 12.61 -11.58
N GLY A 163 -4.30 11.56 -11.87
CA GLY A 163 -4.89 10.75 -10.81
C GLY A 163 -3.82 10.08 -9.94
N LEU A 164 -3.88 10.31 -8.63
CA LEU A 164 -3.47 9.28 -7.68
C LEU A 164 -4.45 8.12 -7.88
N LYS A 165 -4.01 7.08 -8.60
CA LYS A 165 -4.77 5.88 -8.99
C LYS A 165 -5.54 5.18 -7.85
N LEU A 166 -5.27 5.54 -6.61
CA LEU A 166 -5.84 4.94 -5.40
C LEU A 166 -7.30 5.37 -5.14
N GLN A 167 -7.80 6.44 -5.78
CA GLN A 167 -9.22 6.83 -5.71
C GLN A 167 -10.12 6.18 -6.80
N VAL A 168 -9.55 5.50 -7.80
CA VAL A 168 -10.27 5.08 -9.04
C VAL A 168 -10.87 3.66 -8.96
N GLN A 169 -10.67 2.91 -7.85
CA GLN A 169 -11.36 1.61 -7.65
C GLN A 169 -12.74 1.75 -6.99
N ARG A 170 -13.52 2.78 -7.36
CA ARG A 170 -14.97 2.76 -7.11
C ARG A 170 -15.60 1.95 -8.24
N GLU A 171 -16.53 1.06 -7.94
CA GLU A 171 -17.30 0.28 -8.95
C GLU A 171 -17.99 1.19 -9.98
N GLU A 172 -18.18 2.48 -9.68
CA GLU A 172 -18.74 3.51 -10.57
C GLU A 172 -17.75 4.12 -11.57
N PHE A 173 -16.44 3.86 -11.46
CA PHE A 173 -15.38 4.46 -12.33
C PHE A 173 -14.44 3.42 -12.96
N VAL A 174 -14.87 2.16 -13.03
CA VAL A 174 -14.09 1.02 -13.57
C VAL A 174 -13.63 1.27 -15.02
N ASP A 175 -14.36 2.09 -15.78
CA ASP A 175 -14.03 2.43 -17.17
C ASP A 175 -12.98 3.56 -17.31
N CYS A 176 -12.58 4.22 -16.21
CA CYS A 176 -11.61 5.34 -16.22
C CYS A 176 -10.19 4.93 -15.79
N VAL A 177 -9.88 3.63 -15.78
CA VAL A 177 -8.54 3.13 -15.42
C VAL A 177 -7.49 3.65 -16.40
N GLY A 178 -6.75 4.68 -16.00
CA GLY A 178 -5.63 5.24 -16.76
C GLY A 178 -5.89 6.61 -17.40
N GLU A 179 -7.07 7.19 -17.24
CA GLU A 179 -7.39 8.54 -17.70
C GLU A 179 -7.30 9.56 -16.55
N ALA A 180 -6.80 10.77 -16.83
CA ALA A 180 -6.81 11.85 -15.86
C ALA A 180 -8.27 12.22 -15.51
N MET A 181 -8.56 12.35 -14.22
CA MET A 181 -9.88 12.86 -13.80
C MET A 181 -10.01 14.29 -14.31
N SER A 182 -11.15 14.60 -14.90
CA SER A 182 -11.30 15.88 -15.59
C SER A 182 -12.64 16.53 -15.27
N VAL A 183 -12.61 17.80 -14.92
CA VAL A 183 -13.79 18.65 -14.73
C VAL A 183 -13.78 19.81 -15.71
N LYS A 184 -14.95 20.35 -16.03
CA LYS A 184 -15.03 21.66 -16.68
C LYS A 184 -14.41 22.69 -15.72
N ASN A 185 -13.48 23.50 -16.22
CA ASN A 185 -12.85 24.58 -15.46
C ASN A 185 -13.80 25.77 -15.37
N THR A 186 -14.85 25.62 -14.57
CA THR A 186 -15.91 26.62 -14.37
C THR A 186 -15.39 27.79 -13.55
N GLU A 187 -16.13 28.91 -13.55
CA GLU A 187 -15.80 30.07 -12.70
C GLU A 187 -15.78 29.70 -11.21
N ALA A 188 -16.59 28.74 -10.77
CA ALA A 188 -16.54 28.18 -9.42
C ALA A 188 -15.21 27.49 -9.09
N VAL A 189 -14.65 26.71 -10.03
CA VAL A 189 -13.35 26.04 -9.83
C VAL A 189 -12.22 27.06 -9.83
N LYS A 190 -12.25 28.03 -10.75
CA LYS A 190 -11.29 29.13 -10.80
C LYS A 190 -11.35 30.00 -9.55
N PHE A 191 -12.54 30.25 -9.02
CA PHE A 191 -12.74 30.97 -7.76
C PHE A 191 -12.03 30.26 -6.60
N ILE A 192 -12.17 28.94 -6.47
CA ILE A 192 -11.46 28.16 -5.45
C ILE A 192 -9.95 28.32 -5.64
N TYR A 193 -9.44 28.11 -6.85
CA TYR A 193 -8.00 28.21 -7.12
C TYR A 193 -7.44 29.61 -6.83
N ASN A 194 -8.13 30.67 -7.24
CA ASN A 194 -7.68 32.05 -7.05
C ASN A 194 -7.64 32.47 -5.57
N ASN A 195 -8.50 31.90 -4.72
CA ASN A 195 -8.57 32.23 -3.30
C ASN A 195 -7.78 31.27 -2.41
N PHE A 196 -7.59 30.00 -2.83
CA PHE A 196 -7.09 28.91 -1.99
C PHE A 196 -6.08 27.98 -2.70
N GLY A 197 -5.59 28.36 -3.89
CA GLY A 197 -4.78 27.48 -4.74
C GLY A 197 -3.32 27.32 -4.35
N THR A 198 -2.76 28.21 -3.52
CA THR A 198 -1.32 28.25 -3.20
C THR A 198 -0.93 27.55 -1.91
N ASP A 199 -1.83 27.51 -0.93
CA ASP A 199 -1.53 27.09 0.44
C ASP A 199 -2.59 26.12 0.97
N TYR A 200 -2.31 25.57 2.16
CA TYR A 200 -3.31 24.81 2.90
C TYR A 200 -4.41 25.72 3.45
N PHE A 201 -5.65 25.23 3.42
CA PHE A 201 -6.84 25.92 3.90
C PHE A 201 -7.77 24.98 4.67
N ILE A 202 -8.61 25.54 5.53
CA ILE A 202 -9.70 24.81 6.18
C ILE A 202 -10.92 24.84 5.26
N MET A 203 -11.56 23.70 5.06
CA MET A 203 -12.67 23.56 4.10
C MET A 203 -13.87 24.45 4.48
N ASN A 204 -14.09 24.71 5.77
CA ASN A 204 -15.12 25.64 6.21
C ASN A 204 -14.87 27.09 5.80
N ASP A 205 -13.61 27.53 5.77
CA ASP A 205 -13.28 28.89 5.31
C ASP A 205 -13.62 29.03 3.83
N LEU A 206 -13.34 27.99 3.04
CA LEU A 206 -13.78 27.91 1.66
C LEU A 206 -15.31 27.95 1.55
N ILE A 207 -16.04 27.16 2.35
CA ILE A 207 -17.52 27.14 2.34
C ILE A 207 -18.10 28.52 2.66
N LEU A 208 -17.57 29.21 3.68
CA LEU A 208 -18.01 30.56 4.04
C LEU A 208 -17.74 31.53 2.90
N LYS A 209 -16.54 31.48 2.31
CA LYS A 209 -16.18 32.37 1.21
C LYS A 209 -17.01 32.11 -0.05
N PHE A 210 -17.35 30.85 -0.31
CA PHE A 210 -18.20 30.46 -1.42
C PHE A 210 -19.65 30.94 -1.23
N LYS A 211 -20.17 30.94 0.01
CA LYS A 211 -21.50 31.47 0.32
C LYS A 211 -21.59 32.99 0.18
N GLU A 212 -20.51 33.71 0.46
CA GLU A 212 -20.45 35.17 0.22
C GLU A 212 -20.57 35.50 -1.27
N GLU A 213 -19.88 34.74 -2.13
CA GLU A 213 -19.89 34.94 -3.58
C GLU A 213 -21.18 34.42 -4.25
N TYR A 214 -21.70 33.29 -3.78
CA TYR A 214 -22.86 32.60 -4.33
C TYR A 214 -23.99 32.51 -3.29
N CYS A 215 -24.58 33.65 -2.94
CA CYS A 215 -25.54 33.79 -1.84
C CYS A 215 -26.79 32.91 -1.95
N ASP A 216 -27.23 32.61 -3.18
CA ASP A 216 -28.44 31.82 -3.45
C ASP A 216 -28.17 30.32 -3.61
N LEU A 217 -26.92 29.87 -3.41
CA LEU A 217 -26.55 28.48 -3.60
C LEU A 217 -27.04 27.60 -2.46
N ASP A 218 -27.76 26.54 -2.81
CA ASP A 218 -28.17 25.52 -1.85
C ASP A 218 -26.94 24.86 -1.17
N PRO A 219 -26.90 24.79 0.18
CA PRO A 219 -25.78 24.19 0.90
C PRO A 219 -25.52 22.72 0.53
N GLY A 220 -26.56 21.96 0.18
CA GLY A 220 -26.44 20.57 -0.27
C GLY A 220 -25.74 20.47 -1.62
N VAL A 221 -26.07 21.37 -2.56
CA VAL A 221 -25.38 21.47 -3.86
C VAL A 221 -23.89 21.78 -3.67
N LEU A 222 -23.54 22.74 -2.81
CA LEU A 222 -22.14 23.04 -2.50
C LEU A 222 -21.40 21.84 -1.90
N LEU A 223 -22.03 21.14 -0.96
CA LEU A 223 -21.46 19.95 -0.33
C LEU A 223 -21.15 18.86 -1.35
N VAL A 224 -22.09 18.58 -2.27
CA VAL A 224 -21.90 17.60 -3.35
C VAL A 224 -20.78 18.06 -4.29
N PHE A 225 -20.74 19.34 -4.64
CA PHE A 225 -19.68 19.90 -5.49
C PHE A 225 -18.29 19.72 -4.86
N LEU A 226 -18.11 20.08 -3.58
CA LEU A 226 -16.82 19.93 -2.88
C LEU A 226 -16.42 18.46 -2.75
N LYS A 227 -17.36 17.56 -2.41
CA LYS A 227 -17.10 16.11 -2.40
C LYS A 227 -16.65 15.60 -3.77
N ASN A 228 -17.23 16.10 -4.86
CA ASN A 228 -16.79 15.73 -6.21
C ASN A 228 -15.35 16.19 -6.48
N LEU A 229 -14.98 17.41 -6.09
CA LEU A 229 -13.59 17.89 -6.24
C LEU A 229 -12.59 17.07 -5.42
N ILE A 230 -12.96 16.67 -4.21
CA ILE A 230 -12.16 15.77 -3.36
C ILE A 230 -12.01 14.39 -4.00
N ASN A 231 -13.11 13.81 -4.47
CA ASN A 231 -13.13 12.49 -5.11
C ASN A 231 -12.40 12.45 -6.46
N MET A 232 -12.20 13.61 -7.07
CA MET A 232 -11.42 13.77 -8.30
C MET A 232 -9.95 14.12 -8.01
N SER A 233 -9.53 14.15 -6.74
CA SER A 233 -8.20 14.59 -6.32
C SER A 233 -7.82 16.00 -6.82
N ILE A 234 -8.81 16.88 -7.03
CA ILE A 234 -8.57 18.31 -7.34
C ILE A 234 -8.29 19.07 -6.05
N ILE A 235 -9.05 18.74 -5.00
CA ILE A 235 -8.78 19.17 -3.63
C ILE A 235 -8.31 17.93 -2.87
N VAL A 236 -7.18 18.02 -2.20
CA VAL A 236 -6.59 16.92 -1.43
C VAL A 236 -6.32 17.37 -0.01
N SER A 237 -6.43 16.47 0.95
CA SER A 237 -6.12 16.78 2.33
C SER A 237 -4.65 16.55 2.67
N GLU A 238 -4.23 17.09 3.80
CA GLU A 238 -2.91 16.81 4.38
C GLU A 238 -2.75 15.34 4.82
N LEU A 239 -3.84 14.57 4.95
CA LEU A 239 -3.77 13.13 5.29
C LEU A 239 -3.06 12.30 4.21
N GLN A 240 -2.92 12.80 2.98
CA GLN A 240 -2.20 12.08 1.94
C GLN A 240 -0.69 12.06 2.25
N PRO A 241 -0.10 10.89 2.57
CA PRO A 241 1.32 10.84 2.93
C PRO A 241 2.22 11.20 1.75
N PRO A 242 3.36 11.88 1.99
CA PRO A 242 4.37 12.07 0.97
C PRO A 242 4.82 10.73 0.36
N GLN A 243 5.07 10.68 -0.95
CA GLN A 243 5.44 9.44 -1.64
C GLN A 243 6.75 8.81 -1.13
N VAL A 244 7.63 9.62 -0.55
CA VAL A 244 8.92 9.19 0.01
C VAL A 244 8.85 8.80 1.49
N ASP A 245 7.68 8.89 2.11
CA ASP A 245 7.51 8.56 3.52
C ASP A 245 7.72 7.05 3.76
N THR A 246 8.49 6.72 4.80
CA THR A 246 8.79 5.33 5.16
C THR A 246 7.84 4.73 6.20
N LYS A 247 6.96 5.56 6.78
CA LYS A 247 5.96 5.23 7.81
C LYS A 247 4.61 5.93 7.52
N PRO A 248 3.99 5.68 6.35
CA PRO A 248 2.77 6.40 5.94
C PRO A 248 1.58 6.20 6.88
N LEU A 249 1.44 5.03 7.53
CA LEU A 249 0.39 4.82 8.55
C LEU A 249 0.58 5.78 9.75
N CYS A 250 1.81 5.90 10.25
CA CYS A 250 2.12 6.80 11.36
C CYS A 250 1.87 8.26 10.98
N TYR A 251 2.21 8.65 9.75
CA TYR A 251 1.91 9.97 9.22
C TYR A 251 0.40 10.29 9.32
N VAL A 252 -0.45 9.40 8.79
CA VAL A 252 -1.92 9.56 8.85
C VAL A 252 -2.41 9.62 10.30
N MET A 253 -1.95 8.70 11.16
CA MET A 253 -2.35 8.67 12.57
C MET A 253 -1.95 9.93 13.33
N ASN A 254 -0.80 10.52 13.03
CA ASN A 254 -0.34 11.75 13.68
C ASN A 254 -1.25 12.93 13.36
N ILE A 255 -1.66 13.07 12.09
CA ILE A 255 -2.61 14.11 11.65
C ILE A 255 -3.98 13.90 12.29
N ILE A 256 -4.49 12.67 12.28
CA ILE A 256 -5.77 12.32 12.93
C ILE A 256 -5.74 12.69 14.42
N ARG A 257 -4.63 12.40 15.11
CA ARG A 257 -4.43 12.72 16.52
C ARG A 257 -4.34 14.23 16.77
N GLU A 258 -3.57 14.95 15.96
CA GLU A 258 -3.37 16.40 16.09
C GLU A 258 -4.70 17.17 15.95
N TYR A 259 -5.54 16.74 15.02
CA TYR A 259 -6.81 17.39 14.73
C TYR A 259 -8.00 16.83 15.53
N GLU A 260 -7.73 15.97 16.51
CA GLU A 260 -8.75 15.31 17.35
C GLU A 260 -9.89 14.67 16.52
N ILE A 261 -9.53 14.15 15.35
CA ILE A 261 -10.44 13.48 14.42
C ILE A 261 -10.68 12.07 14.98
N ASP A 262 -11.63 11.87 15.90
CA ASP A 262 -11.79 10.54 16.52
C ASP A 262 -13.24 10.08 16.75
N ASP A 263 -13.77 9.36 15.76
CA ASP A 263 -14.94 8.48 15.91
C ASP A 263 -14.51 7.04 16.28
N GLY A 264 -13.41 6.88 17.02
CA GLY A 264 -12.77 5.62 17.35
C GLY A 264 -11.87 5.05 16.24
N LEU A 265 -11.60 5.83 15.19
CA LEU A 265 -10.71 5.44 14.09
C LEU A 265 -9.27 5.31 14.56
N LEU A 266 -8.79 6.26 15.38
CA LEU A 266 -7.40 6.28 15.83
C LEU A 266 -7.06 5.01 16.63
N ASN A 267 -7.98 4.56 17.49
CA ASN A 267 -7.82 3.32 18.26
C ASN A 267 -7.73 2.07 17.37
N LYS A 268 -8.51 2.00 16.29
CA LYS A 268 -8.45 0.90 15.32
C LYS A 268 -7.12 0.91 14.55
N LEU A 269 -6.65 2.08 14.12
CA LEU A 269 -5.36 2.22 13.44
C LEU A 269 -4.19 1.89 14.37
N GLN A 270 -4.26 2.31 15.63
CA GLN A 270 -3.28 1.95 16.65
C GLN A 270 -3.22 0.44 16.83
N ARG A 271 -4.36 -0.24 16.93
CA ARG A 271 -4.40 -1.70 17.01
C ARG A 271 -3.73 -2.39 15.82
N VAL A 272 -3.92 -1.86 14.60
CA VAL A 272 -3.24 -2.37 13.40
C VAL A 272 -1.73 -2.17 13.48
N LEU A 273 -1.29 -0.98 13.91
CA LEU A 273 0.13 -0.68 14.10
C LEU A 273 0.77 -1.62 15.11
N ASP A 274 0.12 -1.84 16.26
CA ASP A 274 0.61 -2.74 17.31
C ASP A 274 0.77 -4.18 16.80
N LEU A 275 -0.21 -4.67 16.02
CA LEU A 275 -0.16 -6.01 15.41
C LEU A 275 0.99 -6.13 14.39
N ILE A 276 1.23 -5.08 13.60
CA ILE A 276 2.35 -5.03 12.65
C ILE A 276 3.68 -5.04 13.40
N GLU A 277 3.80 -4.24 14.46
CA GLU A 277 5.01 -4.17 15.27
C GLU A 277 5.29 -5.51 15.97
N GLN A 278 4.25 -6.13 16.55
CA GLN A 278 4.36 -7.47 17.13
C GLN A 278 4.83 -8.49 16.09
N TYR A 279 4.21 -8.49 14.91
CA TYR A 279 4.58 -9.40 13.82
C TYR A 279 6.03 -9.20 13.35
N ASN A 280 6.51 -7.95 13.26
CA ASN A 280 7.89 -7.65 12.88
C ASN A 280 8.93 -8.21 13.87
N GLN A 281 8.55 -8.44 15.14
CA GLN A 281 9.42 -9.03 16.16
C GLN A 281 9.40 -10.56 16.19
N THR A 282 8.53 -11.20 15.40
CA THR A 282 8.48 -12.67 15.34
C THR A 282 9.56 -13.23 14.42
N GLU A 283 10.04 -14.42 14.71
CA GLU A 283 10.94 -15.15 13.81
C GLU A 283 10.22 -15.56 12.52
N MET A 284 11.00 -15.91 11.50
CA MET A 284 10.44 -16.51 10.28
C MET A 284 9.84 -17.88 10.59
N GLY A 285 8.64 -18.15 10.07
CA GLY A 285 7.88 -19.37 10.32
C GLY A 285 7.00 -19.34 11.58
N ASN A 286 6.62 -18.16 12.06
CA ASN A 286 5.70 -18.01 13.20
C ASN A 286 4.21 -17.99 12.78
#